data_AF-A0AAD8ESQ5-F1
#
_entry.id   AF-A0AAD8ESQ5-F1
#
_cell.length_a   1.000
_cell.length_b   1.000
_cell.length_c   1.000
_cell.angle_alpha   90.00
_cell.angle_beta   90.00
_cell.angle_gamma   90.00
#
_symmetry.space_group_name_H-M   'P 1'
#
loop_
_entity.id
_entity.type
_entity.pdbx_description
1 polymer ?
#
loop_
_entity_poly.entity_id
_entity_poly.type
_entity_poly.pdbx_seq_one_letter_code
_entity_poly.pdbx_strand_id
1 'polypeptide(L)'
;LSMRRSAGVITFSSSADVDISLHHRDTCEFFRLTDNITYSGGGTDIRRAIYLANSHIAMDAVHHHTIIILLTDGASSTNPTQEAERLRDSGNKLFTVGIGRYDRSQLEPISSTDSTGSPLFYGITDFKAFNNVVNYLHKAFGNGMQQNCKY
;
A
#
# COMPACT_ATOMS: atom_id res chain seq x y z
N LEU A 1 21.24 -12.31 10.09
CA LEU A 1 20.30 -11.30 10.60
C LEU A 1 18.90 -11.66 10.08
N SER A 2 18.01 -12.11 10.97
CA SER A 2 16.61 -12.35 10.61
C SER A 2 15.99 -11.01 10.20
N MET A 3 15.56 -10.88 8.94
CA MET A 3 14.77 -9.73 8.50
C MET A 3 13.47 -9.75 9.30
N ARG A 4 13.34 -8.85 10.28
CA ARG A 4 12.09 -8.64 11.00
C ARG A 4 11.10 -8.03 10.02
N ARG A 5 10.29 -8.86 9.37
CA ARG A 5 9.20 -8.42 8.52
C ARG A 5 8.04 -8.04 9.42
N SER A 6 7.52 -6.83 9.26
CA SER A 6 6.26 -6.36 9.83
C SER A 6 5.43 -5.75 8.72
N ALA A 7 4.14 -5.57 8.99
CA ALA A 7 3.21 -4.94 8.08
C ALA A 7 2.33 -3.98 8.86
N GLY A 8 1.89 -2.92 8.18
CA GLY A 8 0.91 -1.97 8.68
C GLY A 8 -0.19 -1.77 7.66
N VAL A 9 -1.29 -1.18 8.09
CA VAL A 9 -2.44 -0.84 7.24
C VAL A 9 -2.82 0.60 7.53
N ILE A 10 -2.95 1.36 6.45
CA ILE A 10 -3.54 2.70 6.45
C ILE A 10 -4.75 2.62 5.54
N THR A 11 -5.94 2.89 6.07
CA THR A 11 -7.12 3.16 5.25
C THR A 11 -7.22 4.64 4.95
N PHE A 12 -7.89 4.97 3.84
CA PHE A 12 -8.09 6.35 3.46
C PHE A 12 -9.39 6.52 2.68
N SER A 13 -9.95 7.72 2.83
CA SER A 13 -11.04 8.25 2.03
C SER A 13 -10.82 9.75 1.82
N SER A 14 -11.66 10.61 2.40
CA SER A 14 -11.39 12.04 2.57
C SER A 14 -10.38 12.33 3.69
N SER A 15 -10.21 11.39 4.64
CA SER A 15 -9.16 11.33 5.67
C SER A 15 -8.24 10.13 5.43
N ALA A 16 -7.22 9.94 6.27
CA ALA A 16 -6.41 8.73 6.30
C ALA A 16 -6.11 8.38 7.76
N ASP A 17 -6.11 7.09 8.09
CA ASP A 17 -6.01 6.59 9.46
C ASP A 17 -5.07 5.39 9.51
N VAL A 18 -4.25 5.28 10.57
CA VAL A 18 -3.40 4.11 10.79
C VAL A 18 -4.21 3.06 11.54
N ASP A 19 -4.81 2.12 10.81
CA ASP A 19 -5.57 1.00 11.39
C ASP A 19 -4.67 -0.03 12.06
N ILE A 20 -3.51 -0.30 11.44
CA ILE A 20 -2.51 -1.23 11.97
C ILE A 20 -1.13 -0.58 11.85
N SER A 21 -0.45 -0.43 12.98
CA SER A 21 0.91 0.12 12.99
C SER A 21 1.89 -0.76 12.21
N LEU A 22 2.78 -0.15 11.43
CA LEU A 22 3.90 -0.83 10.76
C LEU A 22 4.81 -1.62 11.72
N HIS A 23 4.72 -1.39 13.03
CA HIS A 23 5.50 -2.11 14.04
C HIS A 23 4.81 -3.41 14.49
N HIS A 24 3.61 -3.71 13.98
CA HIS A 24 2.86 -4.90 14.30
C HIS A 24 3.54 -6.15 13.72
N ARG A 25 3.80 -7.15 14.56
CA ARG A 25 4.61 -8.33 14.20
C ARG A 25 3.86 -9.66 14.33
N ASP A 26 2.74 -9.68 15.02
CA ASP A 26 1.96 -10.91 15.15
C ASP A 26 1.08 -11.08 13.90
N THR A 27 1.42 -12.06 13.07
CA THR A 27 0.73 -12.32 11.81
C THR A 27 -0.75 -12.68 12.00
N CYS A 28 -1.10 -13.43 13.05
CA CYS A 28 -2.48 -13.87 13.25
C CYS A 28 -3.36 -12.75 13.80
N GLU A 29 -2.82 -11.95 14.71
CA GLU A 29 -3.47 -10.73 15.13
C GLU A 29 -3.57 -9.72 13.98
N PHE A 30 -2.56 -9.61 13.10
CA PHE A 30 -2.62 -8.75 11.92
C PHE A 30 -3.84 -9.08 11.05
N PHE A 31 -4.06 -10.37 10.76
CA PHE A 31 -5.23 -10.80 9.99
C PHE A 31 -6.53 -10.50 10.73
N ARG A 32 -6.61 -10.82 12.03
CA ARG A 32 -7.79 -10.49 12.85
C ARG A 32 -8.08 -8.99 12.86
N LEU A 33 -7.06 -8.14 12.99
CA LEU A 33 -7.22 -6.68 12.95
C LEU A 33 -7.68 -6.21 11.58
N THR A 34 -7.10 -6.78 10.51
CA THR A 34 -7.49 -6.48 9.12
C THR A 34 -8.97 -6.80 8.87
N ASP A 35 -9.45 -7.95 9.34
CA ASP A 35 -10.85 -8.37 9.22
C ASP A 35 -11.82 -7.45 9.97
N ASN A 36 -11.34 -6.69 10.96
CA ASN A 36 -12.13 -5.76 11.76
C ASN A 36 -12.09 -4.31 11.23
N ILE A 37 -11.34 -4.03 10.16
CA ILE A 37 -11.29 -2.70 9.55
C ILE A 37 -12.65 -2.38 8.92
N THR A 38 -13.26 -1.28 9.36
CA THR A 38 -14.57 -0.84 8.86
C THR A 38 -14.43 0.15 7.71
N TYR A 39 -15.28 0.01 6.70
CA TYR A 39 -15.38 0.99 5.62
C TYR A 39 -15.92 2.33 6.15
N SER A 40 -15.12 3.39 6.05
CA SER A 40 -15.44 4.73 6.56
C SER A 40 -16.26 5.58 5.58
N GLY A 41 -16.34 5.20 4.30
CA GLY A 41 -16.97 6.02 3.26
C GLY A 41 -16.22 7.32 2.97
N GLY A 42 -16.71 8.10 2.00
CA GLY A 42 -16.14 9.39 1.62
C GLY A 42 -15.50 9.39 0.23
N GLY A 43 -14.64 10.38 -0.03
CA GLY A 43 -13.93 10.51 -1.30
C GLY A 43 -12.67 9.65 -1.37
N THR A 44 -11.80 9.95 -2.33
CA THR A 44 -10.49 9.31 -2.47
C THR A 44 -9.42 10.39 -2.35
N ASP A 45 -8.57 10.36 -1.33
CA ASP A 45 -7.45 11.30 -1.15
C ASP A 45 -6.13 10.54 -0.96
N ILE A 46 -5.53 10.19 -2.10
CA ILE A 46 -4.27 9.44 -2.16
C ILE A 46 -3.12 10.23 -1.52
N ARG A 47 -3.12 11.56 -1.67
CA ARG A 47 -2.07 12.41 -1.10
C ARG A 47 -2.04 12.30 0.42
N ARG A 48 -3.20 12.30 1.08
CA ARG A 48 -3.30 12.12 2.54
C ARG A 48 -2.79 10.75 2.98
N ALA A 49 -3.13 9.69 2.25
CA ALA A 49 -2.64 8.35 2.54
C ALA A 49 -1.11 8.28 2.48
N ILE A 50 -0.50 8.81 1.41
CA ILE A 50 0.96 8.82 1.24
C ILE A 50 1.65 9.71 2.28
N TYR A 51 1.08 10.88 2.58
CA TYR A 51 1.58 11.75 3.64
C TYR A 51 1.61 11.05 5.02
N LEU A 52 0.52 10.34 5.37
CA LEU A 52 0.45 9.59 6.62
C LEU A 52 1.44 8.43 6.62
N ALA A 53 1.59 7.71 5.50
CA ALA A 53 2.60 6.66 5.36
C ALA A 53 4.03 7.21 5.55
N ASN A 54 4.38 8.34 4.91
CA ASN A 54 5.66 9.01 5.10
C ASN A 54 5.91 9.36 6.57
N SER A 55 4.90 9.96 7.23
CA SER A 55 5.00 10.36 8.63
C SER A 55 5.18 9.16 9.55
N HIS A 56 4.42 8.08 9.31
CA HIS A 56 4.47 6.86 10.11
C HIS A 56 5.80 6.11 9.94
N ILE A 57 6.34 6.04 8.72
CA ILE A 57 7.66 5.44 8.43
C ILE A 57 8.78 6.27 9.05
N ALA A 58 8.73 7.60 8.94
CA ALA A 58 9.76 8.49 9.47
C ALA A 58 9.90 8.44 11.00
N MET A 59 8.83 8.05 11.71
CA MET A 59 8.86 7.85 13.15
C MET A 59 9.56 6.54 13.57
N ASP A 60 9.95 5.69 12.63
CA ASP A 60 10.68 4.45 12.90
C ASP A 60 12.12 4.47 12.37
N ALA A 61 13.09 4.33 13.29
CA ALA A 61 14.52 4.23 12.97
C ALA A 61 14.94 2.89 12.34
N VAL A 62 14.03 1.91 12.23
CA VAL A 62 14.30 0.56 11.72
C VAL A 62 13.79 0.38 10.28
N HIS A 63 12.73 1.08 9.86
CA HIS A 63 12.03 0.81 8.59
C HIS A 63 12.36 1.81 7.47
N HIS A 64 13.64 2.17 7.31
CA HIS A 64 14.10 3.09 6.26
C HIS A 64 13.96 2.56 4.81
N HIS A 65 13.52 1.31 4.62
CA HIS A 65 13.26 0.71 3.31
C HIS A 65 11.93 -0.06 3.34
N THR A 66 10.84 0.67 3.28
CA THR A 66 9.47 0.14 3.30
C THR A 66 8.91 0.02 1.88
N ILE A 67 8.12 -1.02 1.65
CA ILE A 67 7.34 -1.22 0.44
C ILE A 67 5.90 -0.83 0.75
N ILE A 68 5.37 0.14 0.02
CA ILE A 68 3.99 0.60 0.14
C ILE A 68 3.23 0.04 -1.06
N ILE A 69 2.11 -0.63 -0.78
CA ILE A 69 1.16 -1.09 -1.79
C ILE A 69 -0.10 -0.26 -1.59
N LEU A 70 -0.35 0.67 -2.51
CA LEU A 70 -1.54 1.51 -2.53
C LEU A 70 -2.61 0.85 -3.38
N LEU A 71 -3.80 0.68 -2.83
CA LEU A 71 -4.97 0.17 -3.54
C LEU A 71 -6.04 1.26 -3.59
N THR A 72 -6.62 1.50 -4.76
CA THR A 72 -7.74 2.43 -4.92
C THR A 72 -8.66 1.99 -6.04
N ASP A 73 -9.95 2.24 -5.87
CA ASP A 73 -10.99 2.09 -6.89
C ASP A 73 -11.47 3.43 -7.47
N GLY A 74 -10.90 4.54 -7.00
CA GLY A 74 -11.28 5.89 -7.39
C GLY A 74 -10.09 6.78 -7.77
N ALA A 75 -10.41 7.92 -8.37
CA ALA A 75 -9.46 8.99 -8.67
C ALA A 75 -9.26 9.89 -7.44
N SER A 76 -8.02 10.27 -7.18
CA SER A 76 -7.68 11.16 -6.09
C SER A 76 -8.27 12.55 -6.30
N SER A 77 -8.92 13.06 -5.26
CA SER A 77 -9.46 14.42 -5.16
C SER A 77 -8.38 15.49 -4.95
N THR A 78 -7.17 15.08 -4.54
CA THR A 78 -6.01 15.98 -4.41
C THR A 78 -4.78 15.40 -5.11
N ASN A 79 -3.82 16.25 -5.47
CA ASN A 79 -2.62 15.82 -6.21
C ASN A 79 -1.63 15.07 -5.28
N PRO A 80 -1.33 13.78 -5.52
CA PRO A 80 -0.43 12.99 -4.69
C PRO A 80 1.05 13.07 -5.07
N THR A 81 1.42 13.73 -6.18
CA THR A 81 2.76 13.69 -6.77
C THR A 81 3.87 14.05 -5.79
N GLN A 82 3.76 15.18 -5.08
CA GLN A 82 4.82 15.63 -4.18
C GLN A 82 5.06 14.67 -3.01
N GLU A 83 4.01 14.08 -2.45
CA GLU A 83 4.16 13.13 -1.34
C GLU A 83 4.73 11.80 -1.82
N ALA A 84 4.38 11.37 -3.04
CA ALA A 84 4.96 10.19 -3.67
C ALA A 84 6.45 10.39 -3.98
N GLU A 85 6.85 11.58 -4.46
CA GLU A 85 8.25 11.94 -4.65
C GLU A 85 9.03 11.85 -3.34
N ARG A 86 8.55 12.49 -2.26
CA ARG A 86 9.20 12.41 -0.93
C ARG A 86 9.34 10.99 -0.43
N LEU A 87 8.32 10.16 -0.65
CA LEU A 87 8.36 8.75 -0.26
C LEU A 87 9.47 8.00 -0.98
N ARG A 88 9.58 8.18 -2.30
CA ARG A 88 10.59 7.53 -3.14
C ARG A 88 12.00 8.05 -2.84
N ASP A 89 12.15 9.37 -2.65
CA ASP A 89 13.43 10.02 -2.30
C ASP A 89 13.97 9.54 -0.96
N SER A 90 13.09 9.10 -0.06
CA SER A 90 13.45 8.50 1.23
C SER A 90 13.88 7.03 1.14
N GLY A 91 14.01 6.47 -0.07
CA GLY A 91 14.42 5.08 -0.30
C GLY A 91 13.31 4.04 -0.23
N ASN A 92 12.06 4.46 -0.02
CA ASN A 92 10.89 3.58 0.00
C ASN A 92 10.36 3.34 -1.43
N LYS A 93 9.56 2.28 -1.61
CA LYS A 93 8.96 1.96 -2.92
C LYS A 93 7.44 2.05 -2.87
N LEU A 94 6.84 2.72 -3.86
CA LEU A 94 5.40 2.82 -4.03
C LEU A 94 4.92 1.95 -5.19
N PHE A 95 4.10 0.95 -4.86
CA PHE A 95 3.38 0.12 -5.81
C PHE A 95 1.92 0.58 -5.79
N THR A 96 1.32 0.79 -6.96
CA THR A 96 -0.07 1.26 -7.05
C THR A 96 -0.93 0.25 -7.78
N VAL A 97 -2.09 -0.06 -7.21
CA VAL A 97 -3.08 -0.97 -7.75
C VAL A 97 -4.38 -0.21 -7.97
N GLY A 98 -4.82 -0.14 -9.22
CA GLY A 98 -6.11 0.43 -9.59
C GLY A 98 -7.16 -0.67 -9.76
N ILE A 99 -8.35 -0.49 -9.19
CA ILE A 99 -9.46 -1.46 -9.27
C ILE A 99 -10.70 -0.81 -9.86
N GLY A 100 -11.14 -1.22 -11.05
CA GLY A 100 -12.33 -0.65 -11.67
C GLY A 100 -12.14 0.81 -12.13
N ARG A 101 -12.76 1.78 -11.45
CA ARG A 101 -12.89 3.18 -11.90
C ARG A 101 -11.81 4.11 -11.35
N TYR A 102 -10.55 3.69 -11.46
CA TYR A 102 -9.39 4.48 -11.08
C TYR A 102 -8.91 5.39 -12.23
N ASP A 103 -8.11 6.41 -11.90
CA ASP A 103 -7.42 7.25 -12.88
C ASP A 103 -5.97 6.78 -13.08
N ARG A 104 -5.72 6.13 -14.22
CA ARG A 104 -4.37 5.65 -14.59
C ARG A 104 -3.35 6.78 -14.67
N SER A 105 -3.77 7.95 -15.15
CA SER A 105 -2.88 9.12 -15.31
C SER A 105 -2.46 9.72 -13.97
N GLN A 106 -3.17 9.42 -12.88
CA GLN A 106 -2.76 9.76 -11.52
C GLN A 106 -1.88 8.68 -10.89
N LEU A 107 -2.17 7.39 -11.15
CA LEU A 107 -1.47 6.28 -10.48
C LEU A 107 -0.10 5.98 -11.06
N GLU A 108 0.05 5.91 -12.40
CA GLU A 108 1.33 5.55 -13.01
C GLU A 108 2.47 6.51 -12.68
N PRO A 109 2.28 7.86 -12.70
CA PRO A 109 3.38 8.78 -12.40
C PRO A 109 3.82 8.77 -10.94
N ILE A 110 2.96 8.36 -10.02
CA ILE A 110 3.31 8.26 -8.59
C ILE A 110 3.90 6.90 -8.21
N SER A 111 3.74 5.86 -9.02
CA SER A 111 4.41 4.58 -8.78
C SER A 111 5.93 4.75 -8.80
N SER A 112 6.64 3.94 -8.03
CA SER A 112 8.06 3.69 -8.26
C SER A 112 8.25 2.98 -9.60
N THR A 113 9.47 2.95 -10.13
CA THR A 113 9.81 2.17 -11.32
C THR A 113 10.61 0.92 -10.98
N ASP A 114 10.49 -0.12 -11.79
CA ASP A 114 11.37 -1.28 -11.74
C ASP A 114 12.75 -0.99 -12.38
N SER A 115 13.62 -2.01 -12.44
CA SER A 115 14.97 -1.87 -13.01
C SER A 115 15.00 -1.61 -14.51
N THR A 116 13.87 -1.74 -15.21
CA THR A 116 13.71 -1.42 -16.63
C THR A 116 13.19 0.01 -16.86
N GLY A 117 12.83 0.73 -15.79
CA GLY A 117 12.17 2.03 -15.85
C GLY A 117 10.65 1.94 -16.02
N SER A 118 10.07 0.75 -15.97
CA SER A 118 8.62 0.57 -16.09
C SER A 118 7.93 0.88 -14.74
N PRO A 119 6.79 1.59 -14.73
CA PRO A 119 6.06 1.86 -13.49
C PRO A 119 5.61 0.58 -12.78
N LEU A 120 5.74 0.56 -11.46
CA LEU A 120 5.22 -0.46 -10.55
C LEU A 120 3.72 -0.26 -10.31
N PHE A 121 2.98 -0.34 -11.41
CA PHE A 121 1.54 -0.13 -11.47
C PHE A 121 0.85 -1.38 -12.02
N TYR A 122 -0.30 -1.72 -11.46
CA TYR A 122 -1.15 -2.78 -11.98
C TYR A 122 -2.63 -2.42 -11.89
N GLY A 123 -3.35 -2.53 -13.00
CA GLY A 123 -4.77 -2.24 -13.09
C GLY A 123 -5.61 -3.50 -13.25
N ILE A 124 -6.73 -3.59 -12.55
CA ILE A 124 -7.74 -4.65 -12.71
C ILE A 124 -9.13 -4.06 -12.91
N THR A 125 -10.04 -4.83 -13.53
CA THR A 125 -11.39 -4.38 -13.87
C THR A 125 -12.35 -4.35 -12.69
N ASP A 126 -12.20 -5.29 -11.74
CA ASP A 126 -13.01 -5.38 -10.53
C ASP A 126 -12.32 -6.31 -9.51
N PHE A 127 -12.91 -6.45 -8.31
CA PHE A 127 -12.38 -7.31 -7.26
C PHE A 127 -12.42 -8.83 -7.59
N LYS A 128 -13.18 -9.29 -8.59
CA LYS A 128 -13.14 -10.70 -9.02
C LYS A 128 -11.79 -11.06 -9.63
N ALA A 129 -11.13 -10.07 -10.23
CA ALA A 129 -9.78 -10.20 -10.78
C ALA A 129 -8.66 -9.99 -9.75
N PHE A 130 -8.96 -9.87 -8.45
CA PHE A 130 -7.95 -9.53 -7.42
C PHE A 130 -6.83 -10.58 -7.30
N ASN A 131 -7.11 -11.84 -7.62
CA ASN A 131 -6.07 -12.88 -7.69
C ASN A 131 -4.96 -12.54 -8.71
N ASN A 132 -5.24 -11.73 -9.74
CA ASN A 132 -4.22 -11.25 -10.67
C ASN A 132 -3.24 -10.28 -10.00
N VAL A 133 -3.72 -9.44 -9.09
CA VAL A 133 -2.87 -8.55 -8.26
C VAL A 133 -1.98 -9.40 -7.36
N VAL A 134 -2.54 -10.40 -6.67
CA VAL A 134 -1.75 -11.31 -5.83
C VAL A 134 -0.65 -12.00 -6.62
N ASN A 135 -0.98 -12.52 -7.81
CA ASN A 135 0.01 -13.15 -8.70
C ASN A 135 1.08 -12.17 -9.19
N TYR A 136 0.70 -10.93 -9.50
CA TYR A 136 1.63 -9.87 -9.87
C TYR A 136 2.60 -9.55 -8.72
N LEU A 137 2.08 -9.39 -7.50
CA LEU A 137 2.90 -9.11 -6.30
C LEU A 137 3.80 -10.30 -5.94
N HIS A 138 3.35 -11.54 -6.10
CA HIS A 138 4.19 -12.72 -5.91
C HIS A 138 5.37 -12.77 -6.88
N LYS A 139 5.18 -12.36 -8.13
CA LYS A 139 6.29 -12.25 -9.10
C LYS A 139 7.28 -11.15 -8.69
N ALA A 140 6.80 -10.06 -8.11
CA ALA A 140 7.63 -8.93 -7.68
C ALA A 140 8.41 -9.20 -6.38
N PHE A 141 7.80 -9.91 -5.41
CA PHE A 141 8.34 -10.03 -4.05
C PHE A 141 8.57 -11.47 -3.56
N GLY A 142 8.21 -12.47 -4.36
CA GLY A 142 8.20 -13.87 -3.97
C GLY A 142 6.92 -14.27 -3.24
N ASN A 143 6.80 -15.57 -2.95
CA ASN A 143 5.63 -16.12 -2.26
C ASN A 143 5.72 -15.88 -0.74
N GLY A 144 4.58 -15.52 -0.14
CA GLY A 144 4.42 -15.53 1.31
C GLY A 144 4.28 -16.96 1.87
N MET A 145 4.57 -17.14 3.16
CA MET A 145 4.22 -18.37 3.87
C MET A 145 2.73 -18.32 4.24
N GLN A 146 1.99 -19.40 3.99
CA GLN A 146 0.64 -19.53 4.54
C GLN A 146 0.74 -19.70 6.06
N GLN A 147 0.01 -18.87 6.80
CA GLN A 147 -0.04 -18.94 8.25
C GLN A 147 -1.31 -19.67 8.70
N ASN A 148 -1.15 -20.72 9.50
CA ASN A 148 -2.28 -21.41 10.14
C ASN A 148 -2.66 -20.68 11.43
N CYS A 149 -3.47 -19.63 11.31
CA CYS A 149 -4.04 -18.93 12.46
C CYS A 149 -5.26 -19.71 13.00
N LYS A 150 -5.25 -20.01 14.29
CA LYS A 150 -6.40 -20.60 14.98
C LYS A 150 -7.25 -19.45 15.51
N TYR A 151 -8.45 -19.31 14.97
CA TYR A 151 -9.45 -18.36 15.45
C TYR A 151 -10.40 -19.06 16.43
#